data_AF-A0A7N9IHD3-F1
#
_entry.id   AF-A0A7N9IHD3-F1
#
_cell.length_a   1.000
_cell.length_b   1.000
_cell.length_c   1.000
_cell.angle_alpha   90.00
_cell.angle_beta   90.00
_cell.angle_gamma   90.00
#
_symmetry.space_group_name_H-M   'P 1'
#
loop_
_entity.id
_entity.type
_entity.pdbx_description
1 polymer ?
#
loop_
_entity_poly.entity_id
_entity_poly.type
_entity_poly.pdbx_seq_one_letter_code
_entity_poly.pdbx_strand_id
1 'polypeptide(L)'
;MGFLHVGQAGLQLLASSDPPTLASQSDGITAETEPHEGKRKVESLWPIFRIHHQKTRYIFDLFYKRKAISRELYEYCIKEGYADKNLIAKWKKQGYENLCCLRCIQTRDTNFGTNCICRVPKSKLEVVMSDTHA
;
A
#
# COMPACT_ATOMS: atom_id res chain seq x y z
N MET A 1 23.89 -19.93 12.86
CA MET A 1 23.01 -18.98 13.58
C MET A 1 23.39 -17.50 13.41
N GLY A 2 24.14 -17.11 12.35
CA GLY A 2 24.65 -15.73 12.19
C GLY A 2 24.00 -14.85 11.12
N PHE A 3 23.04 -15.36 10.33
CA PHE A 3 22.52 -14.64 9.16
C PHE A 3 21.30 -13.75 9.42
N LEU A 4 20.50 -14.03 10.47
CA LEU A 4 19.34 -13.22 10.85
C LEU A 4 19.72 -11.83 11.40
N HIS A 5 20.87 -11.73 12.09
CA HIS A 5 21.34 -10.45 12.65
C HIS A 5 21.74 -9.44 11.56
N VAL A 6 22.31 -9.90 10.45
CA VAL A 6 22.75 -8.99 9.36
C VAL A 6 21.54 -8.41 8.61
N GLY A 7 20.50 -9.21 8.38
CA GLY A 7 19.25 -8.74 7.74
C GLY A 7 18.48 -7.74 8.62
N GLN A 8 18.37 -8.01 9.92
CA GLN A 8 17.74 -7.09 10.86
C GLN A 8 18.55 -5.80 11.04
N ALA A 9 19.88 -5.88 11.16
CA ALA A 9 20.74 -4.71 11.22
C ALA A 9 20.69 -3.87 9.93
N GLY A 10 20.65 -4.52 8.75
CA GLY A 10 20.51 -3.85 7.46
C GLY A 10 19.16 -3.13 7.31
N LEU A 11 18.06 -3.74 7.77
CA LEU A 11 16.75 -3.10 7.77
C LEU A 11 16.67 -1.96 8.81
N GLN A 12 17.30 -2.13 9.97
CA GLN A 12 17.34 -1.11 11.03
C GLN A 12 18.21 0.08 10.63
N LEU A 13 19.28 -0.15 9.87
CA LEU A 13 20.07 0.89 9.21
C LEU A 13 19.27 1.63 8.14
N LEU A 14 18.57 0.91 7.24
CA LEU A 14 17.68 1.53 6.24
C LEU A 14 16.53 2.34 6.91
N ALA A 15 15.95 1.81 7.99
CA ALA A 15 14.88 2.46 8.72
C ALA A 15 15.34 3.69 9.53
N SER A 16 16.58 3.70 10.03
CA SER A 16 17.13 4.82 10.81
C SER A 16 17.72 5.93 9.95
N SER A 17 18.17 5.62 8.74
CA SER A 17 18.81 6.60 7.83
C SER A 17 17.87 7.18 6.77
N ASP A 18 16.72 6.56 6.50
CA ASP A 18 15.72 7.07 5.54
C ASP A 18 14.54 7.80 6.23
N PRO A 19 14.45 9.15 6.12
CA PRO A 19 13.34 9.93 6.68
C PRO A 19 11.91 9.46 6.32
N PRO A 20 11.61 8.92 5.11
CA PRO A 20 10.25 8.48 4.79
C PRO A 20 9.80 7.23 5.56
N THR A 21 10.71 6.38 6.03
CA THR A 21 10.37 5.15 6.78
C THR A 21 10.01 5.47 8.23
N LEU A 22 10.77 6.37 8.88
CA LEU A 22 10.47 6.91 10.20
C LEU A 22 9.11 7.62 10.24
N ALA A 23 8.82 8.45 9.22
CA ALA A 23 7.52 9.10 9.07
C ALA A 23 6.37 8.09 8.93
N SER A 24 6.52 7.06 8.08
CA SER A 24 5.51 6.01 7.94
C SER A 24 5.28 5.16 9.21
N GLN A 25 6.28 5.03 10.09
CA GLN A 25 6.10 4.33 11.36
C GLN A 25 5.34 5.17 12.38
N SER A 26 5.66 6.47 12.52
CA SER A 26 4.90 7.38 13.38
C SER A 26 3.47 7.61 12.90
N ASP A 27 3.28 7.66 11.57
CA ASP A 27 1.96 7.81 10.94
C ASP A 27 1.08 6.57 11.17
N GLY A 28 1.67 5.38 11.26
CA GLY A 28 0.96 4.13 11.59
C GLY A 28 0.34 4.16 12.98
N ILE A 29 1.15 4.53 13.98
CA ILE A 29 0.73 4.58 15.39
C ILE A 29 -0.34 5.66 15.62
N THR A 30 -0.21 6.80 14.95
CA THR A 30 -1.23 7.85 15.00
C THR A 30 -2.51 7.42 14.29
N ALA A 31 -2.44 6.80 13.10
CA ALA A 31 -3.62 6.30 12.40
C ALA A 31 -4.42 5.24 13.20
N GLU A 32 -3.76 4.45 14.04
CA GLU A 32 -4.41 3.46 14.92
C GLU A 32 -5.08 4.10 16.16
N THR A 33 -4.58 5.24 16.61
CA THR A 33 -5.03 5.94 17.83
C THR A 33 -5.93 7.15 17.55
N GLU A 34 -6.09 7.52 16.28
CA GLU A 34 -6.93 8.62 15.82
C GLU A 34 -8.39 8.46 16.28
N PRO A 35 -8.99 9.49 16.92
CA PRO A 35 -10.38 9.44 17.32
C PRO A 35 -11.29 9.31 16.08
N HIS A 36 -12.31 8.47 16.21
CA HIS A 36 -13.31 8.21 15.18
C HIS A 36 -14.48 9.21 15.22
N GLU A 37 -14.38 10.28 16.01
CA GLU A 37 -15.45 11.24 16.23
C GLU A 37 -15.70 12.05 14.96
N GLY A 38 -16.95 12.03 14.46
CA GLY A 38 -17.35 12.71 13.22
C GLY A 38 -16.97 12.00 11.91
N LYS A 39 -16.23 10.88 11.93
CA LYS A 39 -15.84 10.12 10.72
C LYS A 39 -16.78 8.94 10.49
N ARG A 40 -17.07 8.58 9.23
CA ARG A 40 -17.78 7.32 8.94
C ARG A 40 -16.90 6.14 9.33
N LYS A 41 -17.51 5.03 9.80
CA LYS A 41 -16.78 3.80 10.19
C LYS A 41 -15.76 3.34 9.13
N VAL A 42 -16.09 3.50 7.85
CA VAL A 42 -15.21 3.14 6.72
C VAL A 42 -14.08 4.14 6.48
N GLU A 43 -14.28 5.41 6.80
CA GLU A 43 -13.31 6.50 6.61
C GLU A 43 -12.17 6.43 7.62
N SER A 44 -12.45 5.99 8.85
CA SER A 44 -11.41 5.74 9.86
C SER A 44 -10.37 4.71 9.41
N LEU A 45 -10.70 3.82 8.48
CA LEU A 45 -9.79 2.82 7.94
C LEU A 45 -8.93 3.32 6.77
N TRP A 46 -9.29 4.44 6.15
CA TRP A 46 -8.59 4.94 4.95
C TRP A 46 -7.11 5.29 5.22
N PRO A 47 -6.74 5.94 6.34
CA PRO A 47 -5.34 6.20 6.67
C PRO A 47 -4.51 4.90 6.78
N ILE A 48 -5.08 3.85 7.38
CA ILE A 48 -4.42 2.55 7.52
C ILE A 48 -4.10 1.94 6.14
N PHE A 49 -5.07 1.94 5.22
CA PHE A 49 -4.85 1.45 3.86
C PHE A 49 -3.80 2.29 3.11
N ARG A 50 -3.79 3.62 3.32
CA ARG A 50 -2.82 4.53 2.72
C ARG A 50 -1.39 4.22 3.19
N ILE A 51 -1.20 4.04 4.49
CA ILE A 51 0.11 3.72 5.09
C ILE A 51 0.58 2.34 4.62
N HIS A 52 -0.32 1.34 4.62
CA HIS A 52 -0.03 0.01 4.11
C HIS A 52 0.44 0.03 2.64
N HIS A 53 -0.27 0.79 1.79
CA HIS A 53 0.12 1.00 0.40
C HIS A 53 1.49 1.69 0.31
N GLN A 54 1.72 2.75 1.08
CA GLN A 54 2.98 3.52 1.07
C GLN A 54 4.19 2.67 1.48
N LYS A 55 4.09 1.93 2.58
CA LYS A 55 5.13 0.99 3.04
C LYS A 55 5.47 -0.05 1.99
N THR A 56 4.43 -0.69 1.43
CA THR A 56 4.61 -1.71 0.39
C THR A 56 5.22 -1.11 -0.88
N ARG A 57 4.82 0.10 -1.27
CA ARG A 57 5.33 0.80 -2.45
C ARG A 57 6.79 1.19 -2.29
N TYR A 58 7.19 1.61 -1.10
CA TYR A 58 8.57 1.94 -0.77
C TYR A 58 9.49 0.73 -1.02
N ILE A 59 9.15 -0.41 -0.43
CA ILE A 59 9.92 -1.66 -0.60
C ILE A 59 9.93 -2.12 -2.06
N PHE A 60 8.80 -2.00 -2.75
CA PHE A 60 8.70 -2.31 -4.17
C PHE A 60 9.65 -1.44 -5.02
N ASP A 61 9.65 -0.14 -4.80
CA ASP A 61 10.48 0.81 -5.56
C ASP A 61 11.98 0.59 -5.26
N LEU A 62 12.34 0.29 -4.01
CA LEU A 62 13.72 -0.04 -3.63
C LEU A 62 14.24 -1.31 -4.34
N PHE A 63 13.41 -2.36 -4.46
CA PHE A 63 13.83 -3.61 -5.09
C PHE A 63 13.76 -3.57 -6.62
N TYR A 64 12.62 -3.17 -7.19
CA TYR A 64 12.38 -3.28 -8.63
C TYR A 64 12.88 -2.09 -9.44
N LYS A 65 12.79 -0.86 -8.91
CA LYS A 65 13.21 0.35 -9.64
C LYS A 65 14.66 0.74 -9.33
N ARG A 66 14.96 0.93 -8.04
CA ARG A 66 16.28 1.41 -7.59
C ARG A 66 17.32 0.29 -7.43
N LYS A 67 16.89 -0.97 -7.27
CA LYS A 67 17.74 -2.14 -7.01
C LYS A 67 18.74 -1.93 -5.85
N ALA A 68 18.32 -1.19 -4.83
CA ALA A 68 19.15 -0.80 -3.69
C ALA A 68 19.17 -1.85 -2.56
N ILE A 69 18.25 -2.81 -2.58
CA ILE A 69 18.13 -3.87 -1.58
C ILE A 69 18.37 -5.25 -2.19
N SER A 70 18.97 -6.15 -1.41
CA SER A 70 19.19 -7.54 -1.82
C SER A 70 17.88 -8.33 -1.84
N ARG A 71 17.87 -9.44 -2.58
CA ARG A 71 16.73 -10.35 -2.62
C ARG A 71 16.38 -10.93 -1.24
N GLU A 72 17.40 -11.28 -0.45
CA GLU A 72 17.20 -11.80 0.90
C GLU A 72 16.51 -10.80 1.81
N LEU A 73 16.91 -9.53 1.76
CA LEU A 73 16.30 -8.46 2.55
C LEU A 73 14.85 -8.21 2.10
N TYR A 74 14.59 -8.27 0.80
CA TYR A 74 13.23 -8.15 0.26
C TYR A 74 12.32 -9.29 0.71
N GLU A 75 12.80 -10.54 0.69
CA GLU A 75 12.03 -11.71 1.16
C GLU A 75 11.78 -11.65 2.68
N TYR A 76 12.76 -11.16 3.45
CA TYR A 76 12.59 -10.88 4.88
C TYR A 76 11.52 -9.81 5.13
N CYS A 77 11.52 -8.70 4.38
CA CYS A 77 10.51 -7.64 4.52
C CYS A 77 9.08 -8.16 4.27
N ILE A 78 8.91 -9.08 3.34
CA ILE A 78 7.61 -9.73 3.08
C ILE A 78 7.23 -10.66 4.23
N LYS A 79 8.18 -11.44 4.75
CA LYS A 79 7.93 -12.41 5.82
C LYS A 79 7.50 -11.74 7.13
N GLU A 80 8.14 -10.63 7.48
CA GLU A 80 7.82 -9.84 8.69
C GLU A 80 6.59 -8.92 8.51
N GLY A 81 5.97 -8.89 7.32
CA GLY A 81 4.77 -8.10 7.08
C GLY A 81 5.02 -6.60 6.86
N TYR A 82 6.24 -6.19 6.52
CA TYR A 82 6.51 -4.80 6.11
C TYR A 82 5.95 -4.46 4.72
N ALA A 83 5.84 -5.48 3.85
CA ALA A 83 5.27 -5.36 2.51
C ALA A 83 4.26 -6.47 2.20
N ASP A 84 3.20 -6.12 1.48
CA ASP A 84 2.20 -7.08 1.03
C ASP A 84 2.61 -7.75 -0.30
N LYS A 85 2.89 -9.05 -0.21
CA LYS A 85 3.24 -9.93 -1.35
C LYS A 85 2.17 -9.92 -2.44
N ASN A 86 0.89 -9.97 -2.06
CA ASN A 86 -0.21 -10.05 -3.00
C ASN A 86 -0.41 -8.73 -3.73
N LEU A 87 -0.30 -7.61 -3.02
CA LEU A 87 -0.38 -6.28 -3.63
C LEU A 87 0.78 -6.06 -4.62
N ILE A 88 2.01 -6.44 -4.25
CA ILE A 88 3.17 -6.38 -5.15
C ILE A 88 2.95 -7.26 -6.39
N ALA A 89 2.43 -8.48 -6.21
CA ALA A 89 2.14 -9.37 -7.33
C ALA A 89 1.14 -8.77 -8.32
N LYS A 90 0.20 -7.93 -7.84
CA LYS A 90 -0.72 -7.19 -8.71
C LYS A 90 -0.03 -6.04 -9.44
N TRP A 91 0.83 -5.26 -8.77
CA TRP A 91 1.56 -4.16 -9.43
C TRP A 91 2.44 -4.60 -10.60
N LYS A 92 2.88 -5.86 -10.61
CA LYS A 92 3.61 -6.46 -11.74
C LYS A 92 2.75 -6.78 -12.97
N LYS A 93 1.42 -6.73 -12.85
CA LYS A 93 0.49 -7.02 -13.95
C LYS A 93 0.11 -5.73 -14.68
N GLN A 94 0.04 -5.81 -16.00
CA GLN A 94 -0.36 -4.69 -16.85
C GLN A 94 -1.73 -4.14 -16.43
N GLY A 95 -1.82 -2.82 -16.31
CA GLY A 95 -3.03 -2.11 -15.89
C GLY A 95 -3.28 -2.08 -14.37
N TYR A 96 -2.48 -2.76 -13.55
CA TYR A 96 -2.61 -2.76 -12.08
C TYR A 96 -1.45 -2.04 -11.38
N GLU A 97 -0.56 -1.40 -12.10
CA GLU A 97 0.67 -0.78 -11.60
C GLU A 97 0.46 0.23 -10.45
N ASN A 98 -0.70 0.88 -10.42
CA ASN A 98 -1.08 1.89 -9.40
C ASN A 98 -2.31 1.45 -8.59
N LEU A 99 -2.46 0.14 -8.34
CA LEU A 99 -3.56 -0.39 -7.54
C LEU A 99 -3.48 0.10 -6.08
N CYS A 100 -4.60 0.67 -5.58
CA CYS A 100 -4.78 1.15 -4.20
C CYS A 100 -4.63 0.06 -3.14
N CYS A 101 -5.45 -0.98 -3.23
CA CYS A 101 -5.45 -2.11 -2.32
C CYS A 101 -6.15 -3.30 -2.99
N LEU A 102 -6.04 -4.48 -2.38
CA LEU A 102 -6.66 -5.70 -2.90
C LEU A 102 -8.18 -5.66 -2.85
N ARG A 103 -8.76 -4.94 -1.87
CA ARG A 103 -10.21 -4.75 -1.74
C ARG A 103 -10.83 -4.04 -2.95
N CYS A 104 -10.07 -3.14 -3.58
CA CYS A 104 -10.53 -2.37 -4.75
C CYS A 104 -10.83 -3.24 -5.99
N ILE A 105 -10.30 -4.47 -6.06
CA ILE A 105 -10.42 -5.38 -7.22
C ILE A 105 -11.12 -6.70 -6.86
N GLN A 106 -11.62 -6.81 -5.63
CA GLN A 106 -12.26 -8.00 -5.14
C GLN A 106 -13.76 -7.89 -5.43
N THR A 107 -14.23 -8.64 -6.42
CA THR A 107 -15.62 -8.60 -6.87
C THR A 107 -16.61 -9.02 -5.78
N ARG A 108 -16.19 -9.92 -4.88
CA ARG A 108 -16.99 -10.41 -3.75
C ARG A 108 -17.30 -9.34 -2.70
N ASP A 109 -16.54 -8.24 -2.67
CA ASP A 109 -16.71 -7.17 -1.68
C ASP A 109 -17.70 -6.09 -2.15
N THR A 110 -18.30 -6.28 -3.34
CA THR A 110 -19.27 -5.35 -3.91
C THR A 110 -20.59 -6.07 -4.23
N ASN A 111 -21.70 -5.36 -4.09
CA ASN A 111 -23.05 -5.92 -4.32
C ASN A 111 -23.24 -6.47 -5.75
N PHE A 112 -22.60 -5.85 -6.74
CA PHE A 112 -22.77 -6.18 -8.15
C PHE A 112 -21.62 -7.02 -8.74
N GLY A 113 -20.72 -7.55 -7.89
CA GLY A 113 -19.63 -8.39 -8.39
C GLY A 113 -18.62 -7.65 -9.27
N THR A 114 -18.46 -6.33 -9.09
CA THR A 114 -17.62 -5.48 -9.93
C THR A 114 -16.43 -4.90 -9.17
N ASN A 115 -15.49 -4.30 -9.88
CA ASN A 115 -14.37 -3.58 -9.26
C ASN A 115 -14.84 -2.22 -8.70
N CYS A 116 -14.09 -1.69 -7.74
CA CYS A 116 -14.38 -0.39 -7.15
C CYS A 116 -14.18 0.75 -8.17
N ILE A 117 -14.94 1.84 -8.02
CA ILE A 117 -14.87 3.05 -8.86
C ILE A 117 -13.46 3.65 -8.95
N CYS A 118 -12.62 3.47 -7.94
CA CYS A 118 -11.21 3.88 -7.96
C CYS A 118 -10.38 3.23 -9.08
N ARG A 119 -10.89 2.17 -9.73
CA ARG A 119 -10.27 1.50 -10.88
C ARG A 119 -10.71 2.09 -12.22
N VAL A 120 -11.70 2.97 -12.24
CA VAL A 120 -12.22 3.59 -13.45
C VAL A 120 -11.31 4.77 -13.83
N PRO A 121 -10.80 4.84 -15.08
CA PRO A 121 -10.04 5.98 -15.56
C PRO A 121 -10.84 7.28 -15.43
N LYS A 122 -10.20 8.35 -14.96
CA LYS A 122 -10.85 9.65 -14.74
C LYS A 122 -11.57 10.19 -15.99
N SER A 123 -10.99 9.98 -17.18
CA SER A 123 -11.58 10.38 -18.46
C SER A 123 -12.97 9.78 -18.73
N LYS A 124 -13.29 8.62 -18.13
CA LYS A 124 -14.61 7.99 -18.25
C LYS A 124 -15.58 8.42 -17.16
N LEU A 125 -15.09 9.01 -16.07
CA LEU A 125 -15.92 9.50 -14.97
C LEU A 125 -16.53 10.87 -15.29
N GLU A 126 -15.81 11.71 -16.03
CA GLU A 126 -16.27 13.06 -16.40
C GLU A 126 -17.52 13.02 -17.30
N VAL A 127 -17.61 12.04 -18.20
CA VAL A 127 -18.75 11.86 -19.11
C VAL A 127 -20.05 11.56 -18.35
N VAL A 128 -19.98 10.84 -17.23
CA VAL A 128 -21.18 10.47 -16.45
C VAL A 128 -21.72 11.67 -15.66
N MET A 129 -20.85 12.62 -15.28
CA MET A 129 -21.26 13.78 -14.49
C MET A 129 -21.88 14.89 -15.35
N SER A 130 -21.56 14.97 -16.65
CA SER A 130 -22.24 15.87 -17.59
C SER A 130 -23.66 15.43 -17.93
N ASP A 131 -23.96 14.13 -17.86
CA ASP A 131 -25.29 13.59 -18.21
C ASP A 131 -26.29 13.67 -17.03
N THR A 132 -25.85 14.07 -15.84
CA THR A 132 -26.72 14.19 -14.65
C THR A 132 -27.27 15.61 -14.45
N HIS A 133 -26.98 16.53 -15.38
CA HIS A 133 -27.48 17.91 -15.40
C HIS A 133 -28.43 18.21 -16.57
N ALA A 134 -29.14 17.19 -17.06
CA ALA A 134 -30.23 17.33 -18.04
C ALA A 134 -31.54 16.79 -17.46
#